data_AF-A0A871RJH3-F1
#
_entry.id   AF-A0A871RJH3-F1
#
_cell.length_a   1.000
_cell.length_b   1.000
_cell.length_c   1.000
_cell.angle_alpha   90.00
_cell.angle_beta   90.00
_cell.angle_gamma   90.00
#
_symmetry.space_group_name_H-M   'P 1'
#
loop_
_entity.id
_entity.type
_entity.pdbx_description
1 polymer ?
#
loop_
_entity_poly.entity_id
_entity_poly.type
_entity_poly.pdbx_seq_one_letter_code
_entity_poly.pdbx_strand_id
1 'polypeptide(L)'
;MPNIIKRLYVEYKGSRKLGNDLPKLTLALNPLVTIRYLIRTSTPVIIFQTCIFIAAITFSLLIIPIPAWAAVLIVFGFIFVLLIPILSQFFRYALPVLGWVFLFFSSQYVPLSLRRPITVTVLPAVETIFFGDNLSQILASYTCTFLDILAWLPYGLMHFSLPFIVAALIWIFGPPTTLRYFAWSFGCMNLVGVVIQDLLFPAAPPWYKVLHGLEKANYSMKGSPGGLGRIDKLLGFDMYTSTFTNSPLIFGAMPSLHSGCATMDCLWLCYLFPRLRPLWCTYVLWLWYSTMYLTHHYFIDLVVGSCLSVTFFGIVKISGHLPVCDKFCRWSYTSFHCHDPLASDPLKPESGDVFALGPFENSSNTDAFVIDDDEGDDLNNYLNTDDVIPLTATSEPTQTQLQTNVKDKHLATA
;
A
#
# COMPACT_ATOMS: atom_id res chain seq x y z
N MET A 1 -28.69 19.29 -3.38
CA MET A 1 -27.27 19.54 -3.70
C MET A 1 -26.69 20.89 -3.25
N PRO A 2 -27.30 22.09 -3.41
CA PRO A 2 -26.58 23.36 -3.21
C PRO A 2 -25.96 23.59 -1.81
N ASN A 3 -26.49 22.93 -0.77
CA ASN A 3 -26.00 23.07 0.60
C ASN A 3 -24.56 22.55 0.82
N ILE A 4 -24.11 21.50 0.12
CA ILE A 4 -22.76 20.94 0.37
C ILE A 4 -21.66 21.85 -0.17
N ILE A 5 -21.85 22.41 -1.38
CA ILE A 5 -20.93 23.37 -2.00
C ILE A 5 -20.88 24.65 -1.17
N LYS A 6 -22.04 25.16 -0.73
CA LYS A 6 -22.12 26.32 0.17
C LYS A 6 -21.36 26.07 1.48
N ARG A 7 -21.47 24.88 2.07
CA ARG A 7 -20.72 24.51 3.28
C ARG A 7 -19.21 24.46 3.03
N LEU A 8 -18.75 23.76 1.99
CA LEU A 8 -17.33 23.70 1.61
C LEU A 8 -16.73 25.09 1.39
N TYR A 9 -17.46 26.00 0.76
CA TYR A 9 -17.02 27.39 0.54
C TYR A 9 -16.93 28.21 1.83
N VAL A 10 -17.85 28.00 2.79
CA VAL A 10 -17.80 28.63 4.12
C VAL A 10 -16.59 28.12 4.91
N GLU A 11 -16.36 26.81 4.94
CA GLU A 11 -15.20 26.17 5.59
C GLU A 11 -13.89 26.69 4.98
N TYR A 12 -13.79 26.73 3.65
CA TYR A 12 -12.65 27.32 2.93
C TYR A 12 -12.40 28.78 3.37
N LYS A 13 -13.43 29.63 3.34
CA LYS A 13 -13.30 31.04 3.75
C LYS A 13 -12.93 31.19 5.23
N GLY A 14 -13.50 30.37 6.12
CA GLY A 14 -13.14 30.35 7.54
C GLY A 14 -11.66 29.99 7.73
N SER A 15 -11.21 28.92 7.09
CA SER A 15 -9.82 28.47 7.08
C SER A 15 -8.85 29.56 6.61
N ARG A 16 -9.19 30.28 5.53
CA ARG A 16 -8.38 31.41 5.04
C ARG A 16 -8.37 32.61 6.00
N LYS A 17 -9.50 32.93 6.65
CA LYS A 17 -9.58 34.00 7.67
C LYS A 17 -8.75 33.70 8.91
N LEU A 18 -8.68 32.44 9.33
CA LEU A 18 -7.88 31.97 10.47
C LEU A 18 -6.38 31.88 10.18
N GLY A 19 -5.91 32.25 8.98
CA GLY A 19 -4.50 32.10 8.61
C GLY A 19 -4.04 30.63 8.52
N ASN A 20 -4.98 29.69 8.34
CA ASN A 20 -4.67 28.26 8.36
C ASN A 20 -3.81 27.85 7.16
N ASP A 21 -2.58 27.46 7.44
CA ASP A 21 -1.60 27.03 6.46
C ASP A 21 -1.62 25.50 6.22
N LEU A 22 -2.31 24.71 7.04
CA LEU A 22 -2.34 23.24 6.90
C LEU A 22 -2.95 22.74 5.57
N PRO A 23 -4.07 23.30 5.06
CA PRO A 23 -4.62 22.90 3.75
C PRO A 23 -4.03 23.69 2.57
N LYS A 24 -3.08 24.61 2.80
CA LYS A 24 -2.56 25.56 1.81
C LYS A 24 -1.67 24.86 0.78
N LEU A 25 -1.91 25.17 -0.50
CA LEU A 25 -1.05 24.76 -1.59
C LEU A 25 0.07 25.78 -1.80
N THR A 26 1.25 25.32 -2.22
CA THR A 26 2.32 26.23 -2.65
C THR A 26 2.09 26.70 -4.08
N LEU A 27 2.31 27.99 -4.33
CA LEU A 27 2.31 28.59 -5.67
C LEU A 27 3.74 29.00 -6.09
N ALA A 28 4.76 28.60 -5.32
CA ALA A 28 6.14 28.96 -5.61
C ALA A 28 6.65 28.25 -6.87
N LEU A 29 7.42 28.98 -7.68
CA LEU A 29 8.11 28.44 -8.86
C LEU A 29 9.60 28.17 -8.61
N ASN A 30 10.18 28.75 -7.56
CA ASN A 30 11.61 28.60 -7.27
C ASN A 30 11.94 27.17 -6.77
N PRO A 31 12.76 26.37 -7.51
CA PRO A 31 13.08 24.99 -7.14
C PRO A 31 13.86 24.87 -5.82
N LEU A 32 14.54 25.94 -5.36
CA LEU A 32 15.22 25.96 -4.06
C LEU A 32 14.25 25.81 -2.87
N VAL A 33 12.94 26.04 -3.06
CA VAL A 33 11.93 25.74 -2.04
C VAL A 33 11.76 24.23 -1.89
N THR A 34 11.69 23.51 -3.02
CA THR A 34 11.63 22.03 -3.05
C THR A 34 12.92 21.41 -2.52
N ILE A 35 14.08 21.88 -2.97
CA ILE A 35 15.37 21.33 -2.55
C ILE A 35 15.56 21.47 -1.03
N ARG A 36 15.31 22.66 -0.46
CA ARG A 36 15.37 22.88 1.00
C ARG A 36 14.32 22.05 1.77
N TYR A 37 13.13 21.87 1.21
CA TYR A 37 12.13 20.97 1.79
C TYR A 37 12.63 19.53 1.85
N LEU A 38 13.20 19.01 0.75
CA LEU A 38 13.72 17.64 0.68
C LEU A 38 14.88 17.44 1.67
N ILE A 39 15.88 18.32 1.70
CA ILE A 39 17.01 18.25 2.65
C ILE A 39 16.52 18.17 4.11
N ARG A 40 15.44 18.88 4.45
CA ARG A 40 14.88 18.90 5.82
C ARG A 40 13.94 17.73 6.15
N THR A 41 13.40 17.03 5.16
CA THR A 41 12.30 16.05 5.37
C THR A 41 12.60 14.63 4.87
N SER A 42 13.66 14.44 4.10
CA SER A 42 14.09 13.11 3.64
C SER A 42 14.66 12.28 4.79
N THR A 43 13.91 11.25 5.20
CA THR A 43 14.42 10.16 6.04
C THR A 43 15.01 9.05 5.16
N PRO A 44 15.85 8.13 5.69
CA PRO A 44 16.34 6.98 4.94
C PRO A 44 15.23 6.15 4.29
N VAL A 45 14.08 6.00 4.97
CA VAL A 45 12.90 5.29 4.44
C VAL A 45 12.30 6.01 3.23
N ILE A 46 12.15 7.35 3.30
CA ILE A 46 11.64 8.15 2.18
C ILE A 46 12.59 8.09 0.98
N ILE A 47 13.90 8.15 1.22
CA ILE A 47 14.92 8.02 0.17
C ILE A 47 14.83 6.64 -0.48
N PHE A 48 14.84 5.57 0.31
CA PHE A 48 14.75 4.18 -0.19
C PHE A 48 13.50 3.95 -1.03
N GLN A 49 12.32 4.36 -0.56
CA GLN A 49 11.08 4.26 -1.32
C GLN A 49 11.14 5.07 -2.62
N THR A 50 11.67 6.30 -2.57
CA THR A 50 11.83 7.13 -3.78
C THR A 50 12.75 6.45 -4.80
N CYS A 51 13.86 5.85 -4.36
CA CYS A 51 14.76 5.11 -5.24
C CYS A 51 14.08 3.93 -5.92
N ILE A 52 13.18 3.20 -5.25
CA ILE A 52 12.40 2.09 -5.88
C ILE A 52 11.54 2.61 -7.03
N PHE A 53 10.78 3.70 -6.83
CA PHE A 53 9.92 4.23 -7.88
C PHE A 53 10.71 4.84 -9.04
N ILE A 54 11.81 5.53 -8.77
CA ILE A 54 12.71 6.05 -9.81
C ILE A 54 13.38 4.90 -10.56
N ALA A 55 13.77 3.80 -9.90
CA ALA A 55 14.31 2.61 -10.55
C ALA A 55 13.29 1.94 -11.47
N ALA A 56 12.02 1.81 -11.04
CA ALA A 56 10.94 1.28 -11.88
C ALA A 56 10.73 2.12 -13.15
N ILE A 57 10.63 3.45 -13.01
CA ILE A 57 10.48 4.37 -14.16
C ILE A 57 11.72 4.31 -15.08
N THR A 58 12.92 4.28 -14.50
CA THR A 58 14.17 4.19 -15.28
C THR A 58 14.26 2.87 -16.05
N PHE A 59 13.92 1.74 -15.42
CA PHE A 59 13.84 0.44 -16.08
C PHE A 59 12.85 0.46 -17.25
N SER A 60 11.65 1.00 -17.04
CA SER A 60 10.65 1.18 -18.11
C SER A 60 11.19 1.99 -19.30
N LEU A 61 11.86 3.11 -19.04
CA LEU A 61 12.46 3.95 -20.08
C LEU A 61 13.63 3.29 -20.81
N LEU A 62 14.32 2.33 -20.19
CA LEU A 62 15.42 1.58 -20.80
C LEU A 62 14.93 0.43 -21.70
N ILE A 63 13.75 -0.15 -21.43
CA ILE A 63 13.21 -1.26 -22.24
C ILE A 63 12.29 -0.79 -23.38
N ILE A 64 11.65 0.37 -23.26
CA ILE A 64 10.81 0.91 -24.34
C ILE A 64 11.70 1.29 -25.54
N PRO A 65 11.34 0.88 -26.78
CA PRO A 65 12.11 1.18 -28.00
C PRO A 65 11.87 2.62 -28.49
N ILE A 66 12.21 3.63 -27.68
CA ILE A 66 12.18 5.05 -28.03
C ILE A 66 13.57 5.59 -28.40
N PRO A 67 13.67 6.61 -29.26
CA PRO A 67 14.93 7.30 -29.52
C PRO A 67 15.53 7.89 -28.23
N ALA A 68 16.86 7.84 -28.09
CA ALA A 68 17.56 8.33 -26.91
C ALA A 68 17.23 9.80 -26.56
N TRP A 69 17.05 10.67 -27.56
CA TRP A 69 16.63 12.06 -27.34
C TRP A 69 15.26 12.18 -26.67
N ALA A 70 14.32 11.28 -26.98
CA ALA A 70 12.98 11.27 -26.40
C ALA A 70 13.02 10.82 -24.94
N ALA A 71 13.81 9.78 -24.63
CA ALA A 71 14.06 9.35 -23.26
C ALA A 71 14.69 10.47 -22.41
N VAL A 72 15.68 11.18 -22.96
CA VAL A 72 16.32 12.34 -22.32
C VAL A 72 15.31 13.47 -22.05
N LEU A 73 14.44 13.80 -23.01
CA LEU A 73 13.37 14.80 -22.80
C LEU A 73 12.38 14.38 -21.70
N ILE A 74 12.01 13.10 -21.63
CA ILE A 74 11.14 12.58 -20.56
C ILE A 74 11.82 12.73 -19.20
N VAL A 75 13.11 12.38 -19.08
CA VAL A 75 13.88 12.53 -17.83
C VAL A 75 13.98 14.00 -17.40
N PHE A 76 14.30 14.92 -18.30
CA PHE A 76 14.34 16.35 -17.98
C PHE A 76 12.95 16.90 -17.59
N GLY A 77 11.89 16.49 -18.28
CA GLY A 77 10.51 16.82 -17.91
C GLY A 77 10.15 16.29 -16.52
N PHE A 78 10.58 15.08 -16.18
CA PHE A 78 10.34 14.47 -14.87
C PHE A 78 11.07 15.21 -13.75
N ILE A 79 12.35 15.55 -13.95
CA ILE A 79 13.13 16.39 -13.04
C ILE A 79 12.45 17.75 -12.83
N PHE A 80 11.97 18.38 -13.91
CA PHE A 80 11.25 19.66 -13.83
C PHE A 80 9.98 19.56 -12.97
N VAL A 81 9.06 18.61 -13.24
CA VAL A 81 7.81 18.49 -12.45
C VAL A 81 8.04 18.09 -11.00
N LEU A 82 9.15 17.40 -10.69
CA LEU A 82 9.54 17.07 -9.31
C LEU A 82 10.27 18.19 -8.57
N LEU A 83 10.90 19.13 -9.27
CA LEU A 83 11.60 20.28 -8.67
C LEU A 83 10.72 21.52 -8.50
N ILE A 84 9.86 21.87 -9.47
CA ILE A 84 9.05 23.09 -9.36
C ILE A 84 7.98 22.91 -8.25
N PRO A 85 7.93 23.77 -7.20
CA PRO A 85 7.09 23.51 -6.02
C PRO A 85 5.60 23.36 -6.33
N ILE A 86 5.03 24.19 -7.22
CA ILE A 86 3.62 24.14 -7.60
C ILE A 86 3.22 22.78 -8.21
N LEU A 87 4.15 22.10 -8.89
CA LEU A 87 3.93 20.79 -9.52
C LEU A 87 4.31 19.64 -8.56
N SER A 88 5.46 19.75 -7.89
CA SER A 88 6.02 18.69 -7.06
C SER A 88 5.15 18.33 -5.85
N GLN A 89 4.34 19.27 -5.34
CA GLN A 89 3.34 19.00 -4.28
C GLN A 89 2.27 17.97 -4.68
N PHE A 90 2.12 17.71 -5.99
CA PHE A 90 1.32 16.62 -6.55
C PHE A 90 2.24 15.47 -7.02
N PHE A 91 3.11 15.74 -8.00
CA PHE A 91 3.86 14.69 -8.70
C PHE A 91 4.79 13.85 -7.82
N ARG A 92 5.35 14.43 -6.75
CA ARG A 92 6.21 13.66 -5.81
C ARG A 92 5.44 12.56 -5.08
N TYR A 93 4.18 12.83 -4.71
CA TYR A 93 3.34 11.85 -4.04
C TYR A 93 2.61 10.93 -5.03
N ALA A 94 2.56 11.31 -6.31
CA ALA A 94 2.13 10.44 -7.40
C ALA A 94 3.22 9.44 -7.85
N LEU A 95 4.49 9.58 -7.42
CA LEU A 95 5.60 8.69 -7.81
C LEU A 95 5.28 7.18 -7.73
N PRO A 96 4.59 6.66 -6.70
CA PRO A 96 4.26 5.22 -6.63
C PRO A 96 3.31 4.80 -7.77
N VAL A 97 2.31 5.65 -8.06
CA VAL A 97 1.35 5.43 -9.15
C VAL A 97 2.04 5.57 -10.51
N LEU A 98 2.93 6.55 -10.68
CA LEU A 98 3.70 6.75 -11.90
C LEU A 98 4.66 5.57 -12.15
N GLY A 99 5.35 5.07 -11.12
CA GLY A 99 6.20 3.89 -11.23
C GLY A 99 5.45 2.66 -11.72
N TRP A 100 4.24 2.43 -11.20
CA TRP A 100 3.34 1.41 -11.72
C TRP A 100 2.93 1.66 -13.18
N VAL A 101 2.43 2.86 -13.51
CA VAL A 101 1.94 3.21 -14.86
C VAL A 101 3.04 3.04 -15.91
N PHE A 102 4.25 3.54 -15.64
CA PHE A 102 5.41 3.37 -16.51
C PHE A 102 5.74 1.88 -16.69
N LEU A 103 5.77 1.09 -15.60
CA LEU A 103 6.04 -0.35 -15.68
C LEU A 103 4.99 -1.06 -16.53
N PHE A 104 3.71 -0.89 -16.22
CA PHE A 104 2.59 -1.54 -16.91
C PHE A 104 2.57 -1.26 -18.42
N PHE A 105 2.71 -0.01 -18.85
CA PHE A 105 2.73 0.28 -20.29
C PHE A 105 4.02 -0.16 -20.98
N SER A 106 5.12 -0.31 -20.22
CA SER A 106 6.37 -0.90 -20.69
C SER A 106 6.39 -2.43 -20.71
N SER A 107 5.44 -3.10 -20.03
CA SER A 107 5.42 -4.56 -19.80
C SER A 107 5.65 -5.37 -21.07
N GLN A 108 5.07 -5.00 -22.21
CA GLN A 108 5.26 -5.70 -23.50
C GLN A 108 6.72 -5.78 -23.95
N TYR A 109 7.56 -4.82 -23.58
CA TYR A 109 8.97 -4.72 -23.97
C TYR A 109 9.93 -5.42 -23.00
N VAL A 110 9.43 -6.00 -21.90
CA VAL A 110 10.28 -6.74 -20.93
C VAL A 110 10.98 -7.90 -21.65
N PRO A 111 12.33 -7.95 -21.65
CA PRO A 111 13.10 -8.99 -22.34
C PRO A 111 12.72 -10.40 -21.94
N LEU A 112 12.65 -11.32 -22.91
CA LEU A 112 12.28 -12.72 -22.67
C LEU A 112 13.20 -13.43 -21.67
N SER A 113 14.46 -13.02 -21.54
CA SER A 113 15.42 -13.53 -20.55
C SER A 113 15.06 -13.21 -19.10
N LEU A 114 14.24 -12.18 -18.86
CA LEU A 114 13.74 -11.81 -17.53
C LEU A 114 12.38 -12.42 -17.22
N ARG A 115 11.65 -12.91 -18.24
CA ARG A 115 10.30 -13.46 -18.08
C ARG A 115 10.34 -14.92 -17.65
N ARG A 116 9.39 -15.30 -16.79
CA ARG A 116 9.15 -16.71 -16.43
C ARG A 116 8.23 -17.40 -17.46
N PRO A 117 8.21 -18.74 -17.54
CA PRO A 117 7.20 -19.46 -18.32
C PRO A 117 5.78 -19.09 -17.88
N ILE A 118 4.86 -18.98 -18.83
CA ILE A 118 3.46 -18.64 -18.54
C ILE A 118 2.75 -19.85 -17.95
N THR A 119 2.09 -19.64 -16.82
CA THR A 119 1.36 -20.68 -16.09
C THR A 119 -0.08 -20.76 -16.58
N VAL A 120 -0.43 -21.87 -17.24
CA VAL A 120 -1.79 -22.11 -17.77
C VAL A 120 -2.64 -23.06 -16.90
N THR A 121 -2.01 -23.85 -16.02
CA THR A 121 -2.68 -24.91 -15.25
C THR A 121 -2.98 -24.56 -13.79
N VAL A 122 -2.15 -23.73 -13.14
CA VAL A 122 -2.24 -23.51 -11.69
C VAL A 122 -3.53 -22.80 -11.28
N LEU A 123 -3.90 -21.68 -11.91
CA LEU A 123 -5.13 -20.97 -11.52
C LEU A 123 -6.41 -21.82 -11.69
N PRO A 124 -6.62 -22.53 -12.83
CA PRO A 124 -7.72 -23.48 -12.94
C PRO A 124 -7.71 -24.57 -11.87
N ALA A 125 -6.56 -25.19 -11.59
CA ALA A 125 -6.45 -26.27 -10.62
C ALA A 125 -6.72 -25.79 -9.19
N VAL A 126 -6.17 -24.62 -8.82
CA VAL A 126 -6.38 -23.99 -7.52
C VAL A 126 -7.85 -23.58 -7.33
N GLU A 127 -8.51 -23.07 -8.37
CA GLU A 127 -9.95 -22.76 -8.30
C GLU A 127 -10.80 -24.03 -8.05
N THR A 128 -10.53 -25.13 -8.77
CA THR A 128 -11.20 -26.43 -8.52
C THR A 128 -10.90 -26.98 -7.12
N ILE A 129 -9.66 -26.85 -6.62
CA ILE A 129 -9.28 -27.35 -5.28
C ILE A 129 -10.00 -26.59 -4.15
N PHE A 130 -10.05 -25.25 -4.23
CA PHE A 130 -10.63 -24.44 -3.14
C PHE A 130 -12.15 -24.26 -3.23
N PHE A 131 -12.74 -24.32 -4.43
CA PHE A 131 -14.15 -23.99 -4.65
C PHE A 131 -14.96 -25.14 -5.27
N GLY A 132 -14.35 -26.31 -5.48
CA GLY A 132 -14.99 -27.52 -5.99
C GLY A 132 -15.20 -27.54 -7.51
N ASP A 133 -15.28 -26.38 -8.16
CA ASP A 133 -15.42 -26.24 -9.62
C ASP A 133 -14.87 -24.88 -10.09
N ASN A 134 -14.78 -24.69 -11.40
CA ASN A 134 -14.30 -23.48 -12.04
C ASN A 134 -15.39 -22.39 -12.04
N LEU A 135 -15.46 -21.59 -10.98
CA LEU A 135 -16.44 -20.53 -10.80
C LEU A 135 -16.52 -19.58 -12.01
N SER A 136 -15.37 -19.19 -12.58
CA SER A 136 -15.36 -18.31 -13.76
C SER A 136 -16.06 -18.93 -14.98
N GLN A 137 -15.90 -20.24 -15.21
CA GLN A 137 -16.55 -20.98 -16.27
C GLN A 137 -18.04 -21.19 -16.02
N ILE A 138 -18.46 -21.43 -14.76
CA ILE A 138 -19.88 -21.49 -14.38
C ILE A 138 -20.56 -20.14 -14.67
N LEU A 139 -19.99 -19.03 -14.20
CA LEU A 139 -20.55 -17.69 -14.41
C LEU A 139 -20.63 -17.34 -15.90
N ALA A 140 -19.61 -17.71 -16.68
CA ALA A 140 -19.58 -17.45 -18.13
C ALA A 140 -20.41 -18.44 -18.98
N SER A 141 -21.00 -19.49 -18.38
CA SER A 141 -21.76 -20.51 -19.12
C SER A 141 -23.13 -20.02 -19.63
N TYR A 142 -23.76 -19.09 -18.91
CA TYR A 142 -25.02 -18.46 -19.31
C TYR A 142 -24.79 -16.97 -19.51
N THR A 143 -24.94 -16.50 -20.76
CA THR A 143 -24.70 -15.10 -21.13
C THR A 143 -25.92 -14.50 -21.81
N CYS A 144 -26.22 -13.24 -21.50
CA CYS A 144 -27.29 -12.48 -22.17
C CYS A 144 -27.03 -10.98 -22.08
N THR A 145 -27.69 -10.19 -22.93
CA THR A 145 -27.48 -8.74 -23.04
C THR A 145 -27.63 -7.99 -21.71
N PHE A 146 -28.57 -8.42 -20.85
CA PHE A 146 -28.75 -7.83 -19.52
C PHE A 146 -27.54 -8.04 -18.62
N LEU A 147 -27.04 -9.28 -18.54
CA LEU A 147 -25.86 -9.62 -17.73
C LEU A 147 -24.58 -9.02 -18.32
N ASP A 148 -24.49 -8.91 -19.65
CA ASP A 148 -23.41 -8.22 -20.35
C ASP A 148 -23.33 -6.75 -19.94
N ILE A 149 -24.45 -6.00 -20.01
CA ILE A 149 -24.50 -4.60 -19.56
C ILE A 149 -24.22 -4.51 -18.05
N LEU A 150 -24.80 -5.40 -17.25
CA LEU A 150 -24.61 -5.44 -15.79
C LEU A 150 -23.13 -5.64 -15.41
N ALA A 151 -22.41 -6.51 -16.12
CA ALA A 151 -20.97 -6.73 -15.90
C ALA A 151 -20.10 -5.61 -16.49
N TRP A 152 -20.54 -5.02 -17.60
CA TRP A 152 -19.82 -3.95 -18.28
C TRP A 152 -19.80 -2.63 -17.49
N LEU A 153 -20.79 -2.32 -16.66
CA LEU A 153 -20.78 -1.09 -15.87
C LEU A 153 -19.55 -0.99 -14.92
N PRO A 154 -19.30 -1.93 -13.99
CA PRO A 154 -18.14 -1.86 -13.12
C PRO A 154 -16.83 -2.12 -13.87
N TYR A 155 -16.80 -3.11 -14.79
CA TYR A 155 -15.57 -3.54 -15.45
C TYR A 155 -15.19 -2.73 -16.69
N GLY A 156 -16.14 -2.17 -17.42
CA GLY A 156 -15.89 -1.37 -18.62
C GLY A 156 -15.72 0.12 -18.37
N LEU A 157 -16.31 0.66 -17.28
CA LEU A 157 -16.38 2.11 -17.02
C LEU A 157 -15.90 2.51 -15.61
N MET A 158 -16.42 1.88 -14.55
CA MET A 158 -16.17 2.39 -13.19
C MET A 158 -14.72 2.19 -12.76
N HIS A 159 -14.12 1.01 -12.96
CA HIS A 159 -12.78 0.74 -12.42
C HIS A 159 -11.67 1.67 -12.96
N PHE A 160 -11.82 2.20 -14.18
CA PHE A 160 -10.90 3.20 -14.76
C PHE A 160 -11.04 4.58 -14.13
N SER A 161 -12.26 4.97 -13.74
CA SER A 161 -12.60 6.33 -13.30
C SER A 161 -12.64 6.48 -11.79
N LEU A 162 -12.98 5.41 -11.06
CA LEU A 162 -13.20 5.43 -9.63
C LEU A 162 -11.95 5.82 -8.81
N PRO A 163 -10.71 5.38 -9.12
CA PRO A 163 -9.53 5.80 -8.37
C PRO A 163 -9.30 7.32 -8.40
N PHE A 164 -9.64 7.99 -9.51
CA PHE A 164 -9.57 9.44 -9.62
C PHE A 164 -10.68 10.15 -8.83
N ILE A 165 -11.90 9.56 -8.82
CA ILE A 165 -13.02 10.04 -8.01
C ILE A 165 -12.68 9.90 -6.51
N VAL A 166 -12.14 8.75 -6.08
CA VAL A 166 -11.70 8.49 -4.70
C VAL A 166 -10.57 9.45 -4.33
N ALA A 167 -9.56 9.65 -5.18
CA ALA A 167 -8.53 10.65 -4.95
C ALA A 167 -9.10 12.07 -4.74
N ALA A 168 -10.08 12.48 -5.55
CA ALA A 168 -10.75 13.78 -5.40
C ALA A 168 -11.57 13.85 -4.10
N LEU A 169 -12.31 12.80 -3.74
CA LEU A 169 -13.06 12.72 -2.48
C LEU A 169 -12.13 12.78 -1.27
N ILE A 170 -10.99 12.08 -1.28
CA ILE A 170 -9.96 12.17 -0.23
C ILE A 170 -9.38 13.58 -0.15
N TRP A 171 -9.15 14.25 -1.29
CA TRP A 171 -8.62 15.61 -1.28
C TRP A 171 -9.58 16.63 -0.66
N ILE A 172 -10.89 16.52 -0.95
CA ILE A 172 -11.95 17.43 -0.46
C ILE A 172 -12.33 17.12 0.99
N PHE A 173 -12.68 15.87 1.29
CA PHE A 173 -13.31 15.47 2.54
C PHE A 173 -12.32 14.97 3.59
N GLY A 174 -11.22 14.34 3.16
CA GLY A 174 -10.19 13.84 4.06
C GLY A 174 -9.33 14.95 4.70
N PRO A 175 -8.64 14.63 5.81
CA PRO A 175 -7.61 15.50 6.38
C PRO A 175 -6.54 15.90 5.35
N PRO A 176 -5.88 17.06 5.54
CA PRO A 176 -4.65 17.36 4.83
C PRO A 176 -3.63 16.22 4.97
N THR A 177 -2.80 16.01 3.94
CA THR A 177 -1.88 14.86 3.74
C THR A 177 -2.50 13.50 3.36
N THR A 178 -3.76 13.18 3.69
CA THR A 178 -4.34 11.83 3.48
C THR A 178 -4.18 11.27 2.05
N LEU A 179 -4.39 12.10 1.01
CA LEU A 179 -4.23 11.70 -0.40
C LEU A 179 -2.84 11.10 -0.73
N ARG A 180 -1.79 11.51 -0.01
CA ARG A 180 -0.43 11.01 -0.20
C ARG A 180 -0.33 9.53 0.13
N TYR A 181 -1.04 9.11 1.18
CA TYR A 181 -1.07 7.72 1.63
C TYR A 181 -1.95 6.84 0.74
N PHE A 182 -3.04 7.38 0.19
CA PHE A 182 -3.81 6.71 -0.88
C PHE A 182 -2.94 6.48 -2.12
N ALA A 183 -2.28 7.52 -2.63
CA ALA A 183 -1.41 7.39 -3.81
C ALA A 183 -0.25 6.41 -3.57
N TRP A 184 0.28 6.38 -2.34
CA TRP A 184 1.28 5.39 -1.92
C TRP A 184 0.72 3.97 -1.88
N SER A 185 -0.39 3.72 -1.16
CA SER A 185 -0.95 2.37 -1.03
C SER A 185 -1.44 1.82 -2.37
N PHE A 186 -2.12 2.65 -3.16
CA PHE A 186 -2.62 2.30 -4.50
C PHE A 186 -1.48 2.05 -5.49
N GLY A 187 -0.47 2.94 -5.52
CA GLY A 187 0.68 2.80 -6.41
C GLY A 187 1.58 1.62 -6.08
N CYS A 188 1.92 1.42 -4.80
CA CYS A 188 2.73 0.28 -4.35
C CYS A 188 2.02 -1.06 -4.59
N MET A 189 0.72 -1.16 -4.29
CA MET A 189 -0.08 -2.35 -4.56
C MET A 189 -0.07 -2.70 -6.05
N ASN A 190 -0.33 -1.73 -6.92
CA ASN A 190 -0.33 -1.96 -8.36
C ASN A 190 1.08 -2.28 -8.91
N LEU A 191 2.12 -1.59 -8.44
CA LEU A 191 3.51 -1.84 -8.83
C LEU A 191 3.95 -3.26 -8.48
N VAL A 192 3.66 -3.71 -7.26
CA VAL A 192 3.94 -5.09 -6.82
C VAL A 192 3.13 -6.10 -7.64
N GLY A 193 1.86 -5.83 -7.92
CA GLY A 193 1.04 -6.69 -8.77
C GLY A 193 1.61 -6.86 -10.18
N VAL A 194 2.04 -5.77 -10.84
CA VAL A 194 2.70 -5.86 -12.17
C VAL A 194 4.03 -6.60 -12.09
N VAL A 195 4.86 -6.36 -11.07
CA VAL A 195 6.11 -7.11 -10.86
C VAL A 195 5.84 -8.61 -10.71
N ILE A 196 4.77 -9.00 -10.00
CA ILE A 196 4.36 -10.41 -9.92
C ILE A 196 3.95 -10.92 -11.30
N GLN A 197 3.07 -10.22 -12.00
CA GLN A 197 2.51 -10.62 -13.29
C GLN A 197 3.56 -10.75 -14.41
N ASP A 198 4.57 -9.87 -14.48
CA ASP A 198 5.61 -9.91 -15.52
C ASP A 198 6.79 -10.84 -15.18
N LEU A 199 7.25 -10.84 -13.93
CA LEU A 199 8.59 -11.36 -13.57
C LEU A 199 8.57 -12.59 -12.64
N LEU A 200 7.51 -12.80 -11.86
CA LEU A 200 7.48 -13.84 -10.83
C LEU A 200 6.48 -14.96 -11.14
N PHE A 201 5.25 -14.60 -11.50
CA PHE A 201 4.16 -15.53 -11.74
C PHE A 201 3.22 -15.07 -12.89
N PRO A 202 3.70 -15.05 -14.15
CA PRO A 202 2.85 -14.85 -15.32
C PRO A 202 1.84 -16.00 -15.42
N ALA A 203 0.55 -15.67 -15.50
CA ALA A 203 -0.54 -16.63 -15.41
C ALA A 203 -1.66 -16.31 -16.42
N ALA A 204 -2.16 -17.35 -17.09
CA ALA A 204 -3.17 -17.20 -18.13
C ALA A 204 -4.59 -17.05 -17.55
N PRO A 205 -5.39 -16.07 -18.02
CA PRO A 205 -6.76 -15.82 -17.57
C PRO A 205 -7.79 -16.82 -18.13
N PRO A 206 -9.05 -16.81 -17.65
CA PRO A 206 -10.09 -17.76 -18.10
C PRO A 206 -10.35 -17.77 -19.61
N TRP A 207 -10.31 -16.61 -20.29
CA TRP A 207 -10.50 -16.57 -21.74
C TRP A 207 -9.47 -17.40 -22.50
N TYR A 208 -8.24 -17.52 -21.98
CA TYR A 208 -7.20 -18.34 -22.61
C TYR A 208 -7.57 -19.81 -22.51
N LYS A 209 -8.04 -20.26 -21.33
CA LYS A 209 -8.54 -21.63 -21.12
C LYS A 209 -9.71 -21.97 -22.05
N VAL A 210 -10.61 -21.02 -22.28
CA VAL A 210 -11.76 -21.19 -23.19
C VAL A 210 -11.33 -21.32 -24.66
N LEU A 211 -10.30 -20.61 -25.11
CA LEU A 211 -9.85 -20.61 -26.51
C LEU A 211 -8.78 -21.66 -26.84
N HIS A 212 -7.92 -22.00 -25.88
CA HIS A 212 -6.71 -22.81 -26.07
C HIS A 212 -6.57 -23.97 -25.07
N GLY A 213 -7.58 -24.23 -24.24
CA GLY A 213 -7.54 -25.27 -23.22
C GLY A 213 -6.38 -25.08 -22.24
N LEU A 214 -5.55 -26.11 -22.09
CA LEU A 214 -4.34 -26.07 -21.24
C LEU A 214 -3.04 -26.12 -22.06
N GLU A 215 -3.10 -25.73 -23.34
CA GLU A 215 -1.92 -25.67 -24.21
C GLU A 215 -0.92 -24.61 -23.74
N LYS A 216 0.37 -24.88 -23.94
CA LYS A 216 1.47 -24.01 -23.48
C LYS A 216 1.41 -22.63 -24.14
N ALA A 217 1.09 -21.61 -23.35
CA ALA A 217 1.13 -20.22 -23.77
C ALA A 217 2.56 -19.73 -24.04
N ASN A 218 2.70 -18.71 -24.89
CA ASN A 218 3.97 -18.06 -25.19
C ASN A 218 3.80 -16.54 -25.41
N TYR A 219 4.87 -15.77 -25.23
CA TYR A 219 4.84 -14.30 -25.26
C TYR A 219 4.66 -13.67 -26.66
N SER A 220 4.58 -14.45 -27.74
CA SER A 220 4.21 -13.92 -29.07
C SER A 220 2.69 -13.91 -29.31
N MET A 221 1.92 -14.58 -28.45
CA MET A 221 0.46 -14.62 -28.54
C MET A 221 -0.16 -13.25 -28.28
N LYS A 222 -1.28 -12.97 -28.94
CA LYS A 222 -2.09 -11.77 -28.73
C LYS A 222 -3.11 -11.97 -27.60
N GLY A 223 -3.56 -10.86 -27.01
CA GLY A 223 -4.64 -10.89 -26.03
C GLY A 223 -6.01 -11.08 -26.67
N SER A 224 -7.01 -11.31 -25.83
CA SER A 224 -8.42 -11.44 -26.22
C SER A 224 -9.29 -10.54 -25.34
N PRO A 225 -10.33 -9.90 -25.87
CA PRO A 225 -11.32 -9.17 -25.07
C PRO A 225 -12.23 -10.10 -24.24
N GLY A 226 -12.07 -11.43 -24.31
CA GLY A 226 -12.91 -12.38 -23.57
C GLY A 226 -14.40 -12.10 -23.79
N GLY A 227 -15.17 -11.97 -22.70
CA GLY A 227 -16.58 -11.59 -22.75
C GLY A 227 -16.87 -10.17 -23.25
N LEU A 228 -15.93 -9.23 -23.17
CA LEU A 228 -16.13 -7.83 -23.62
C LEU A 228 -16.33 -7.72 -25.13
N GLY A 229 -15.91 -8.71 -25.93
CA GLY A 229 -16.22 -8.76 -27.36
C GLY A 229 -17.72 -8.84 -27.67
N ARG A 230 -18.57 -9.14 -26.68
CA ARG A 230 -20.03 -9.01 -26.79
C ARG A 230 -20.50 -7.55 -26.67
N ILE A 231 -19.80 -6.73 -25.89
CA ILE A 231 -20.10 -5.29 -25.73
C ILE A 231 -19.75 -4.51 -26.99
N ASP A 232 -18.59 -4.76 -27.61
CA ASP A 232 -18.25 -4.11 -28.89
C ASP A 232 -19.32 -4.40 -29.96
N LYS A 233 -19.79 -5.65 -30.03
CA LYS A 233 -20.90 -6.06 -30.93
C LYS A 233 -22.24 -5.39 -30.58
N LEU A 234 -22.53 -5.19 -29.30
CA LEU A 234 -23.75 -4.54 -28.81
C LEU A 234 -23.75 -3.02 -29.10
N LEU A 235 -22.60 -2.37 -28.97
CA LEU A 235 -22.42 -0.94 -29.18
C LEU A 235 -22.17 -0.58 -30.66
N GLY A 236 -21.72 -1.54 -31.47
CA GLY A 236 -21.44 -1.36 -32.90
C GLY A 236 -20.10 -0.69 -33.22
N PHE A 237 -19.19 -0.58 -32.24
CA PHE A 237 -17.84 -0.05 -32.44
C PHE A 237 -16.80 -0.80 -31.61
N ASP A 238 -15.54 -0.79 -32.07
CA ASP A 238 -14.41 -1.45 -31.38
C ASP A 238 -13.91 -0.56 -30.23
N MET A 239 -14.20 -0.96 -29.00
CA MET A 239 -13.69 -0.34 -27.78
C MET A 239 -12.70 -1.27 -27.07
N TYR A 240 -13.03 -2.56 -26.99
CA TYR A 240 -12.29 -3.53 -26.20
C TYR A 240 -11.47 -4.50 -27.03
N THR A 241 -11.91 -4.88 -28.23
CA THR A 241 -11.24 -5.89 -29.07
C THR A 241 -9.82 -5.45 -29.41
N SER A 242 -9.62 -4.29 -30.04
CA SER A 242 -8.28 -3.77 -30.35
C SER A 242 -7.44 -3.50 -29.09
N THR A 243 -8.07 -3.03 -28.03
CA THR A 243 -7.41 -2.67 -26.75
C THR A 243 -6.85 -3.90 -26.04
N PHE A 244 -7.64 -4.95 -25.88
CA PHE A 244 -7.21 -6.19 -25.21
C PHE A 244 -6.30 -7.05 -26.09
N THR A 245 -6.51 -7.07 -27.41
CA THR A 245 -5.59 -7.74 -28.35
C THR A 245 -4.18 -7.16 -28.28
N ASN A 246 -4.04 -5.87 -28.01
CA ASN A 246 -2.75 -5.17 -27.85
C ASN A 246 -2.46 -4.74 -26.40
N SER A 247 -3.03 -5.44 -25.41
CA SER A 247 -2.72 -5.20 -24.00
C SER A 247 -1.21 -5.31 -23.76
N PRO A 248 -0.57 -4.36 -23.03
CA PRO A 248 0.83 -4.47 -22.66
C PRO A 248 1.15 -5.72 -21.83
N LEU A 249 0.15 -6.28 -21.14
CA LEU A 249 0.28 -7.38 -20.20
C LEU A 249 -0.89 -8.37 -20.40
N ILE A 250 -0.64 -9.40 -21.20
CA ILE A 250 -1.66 -10.37 -21.64
C ILE A 250 -1.87 -11.49 -20.60
N PHE A 251 -0.77 -12.02 -20.05
CA PHE A 251 -0.77 -13.15 -19.11
C PHE A 251 -0.58 -12.68 -17.66
N GLY A 252 -1.31 -11.62 -17.29
CA GLY A 252 -1.29 -11.00 -15.96
C GLY A 252 -2.50 -11.31 -15.11
N ALA A 253 -3.01 -12.55 -15.12
CA ALA A 253 -4.19 -12.89 -14.31
C ALA A 253 -3.95 -12.74 -12.79
N MET A 254 -2.76 -13.14 -12.31
CA MET A 254 -2.44 -13.25 -10.89
C MET A 254 -1.35 -12.26 -10.46
N PRO A 255 -1.56 -11.44 -9.41
CA PRO A 255 -2.85 -11.17 -8.74
C PRO A 255 -3.76 -10.30 -9.62
N SER A 256 -5.07 -10.27 -9.33
CA SER A 256 -5.99 -9.38 -10.06
C SER A 256 -5.84 -7.92 -9.61
N LEU A 257 -5.26 -7.09 -10.47
CA LEU A 257 -5.19 -5.64 -10.23
C LEU A 257 -6.56 -4.95 -10.25
N HIS A 258 -7.55 -5.50 -10.96
CA HIS A 258 -8.92 -4.97 -10.96
C HIS A 258 -9.57 -5.12 -9.58
N SER A 259 -9.47 -6.32 -9.00
CA SER A 259 -9.85 -6.56 -7.59
C SER A 259 -9.06 -5.64 -6.65
N GLY A 260 -7.74 -5.54 -6.85
CA GLY A 260 -6.89 -4.70 -6.02
C GLY A 260 -7.34 -3.23 -6.00
N CYS A 261 -7.50 -2.62 -7.17
CA CYS A 261 -7.96 -1.24 -7.29
C CYS A 261 -9.32 -1.02 -6.61
N ALA A 262 -10.29 -1.90 -6.84
CA ALA A 262 -11.62 -1.77 -6.25
C ALA A 262 -11.63 -1.97 -4.72
N THR A 263 -10.82 -2.88 -4.19
CA THR A 263 -10.70 -3.08 -2.75
C THR A 263 -9.95 -1.93 -2.10
N MET A 264 -8.92 -1.38 -2.74
CA MET A 264 -8.25 -0.16 -2.29
C MET A 264 -9.24 1.02 -2.24
N ASP A 265 -10.00 1.25 -3.32
CA ASP A 265 -11.05 2.28 -3.37
C ASP A 265 -12.09 2.07 -2.26
N CYS A 266 -12.56 0.83 -2.06
CA CYS A 266 -13.51 0.47 -1.01
C CYS A 266 -12.95 0.76 0.40
N LEU A 267 -11.70 0.39 0.70
CA LEU A 267 -11.06 0.64 2.00
C LEU A 267 -10.98 2.14 2.31
N TRP A 268 -10.59 2.94 1.33
CA TRP A 268 -10.49 4.39 1.50
C TRP A 268 -11.85 5.10 1.52
N LEU A 269 -12.85 4.61 0.79
CA LEU A 269 -14.24 5.07 0.89
C LEU A 269 -14.90 4.67 2.21
N CYS A 270 -14.55 3.52 2.80
CA CYS A 270 -14.95 3.14 4.15
C CYS A 270 -14.31 4.05 5.21
N TYR A 271 -13.06 4.47 5.00
CA TYR A 271 -12.37 5.43 5.87
C TYR A 271 -13.02 6.83 5.83
N LEU A 272 -13.39 7.34 4.65
CA LEU A 272 -14.07 8.65 4.52
C LEU A 272 -15.55 8.61 4.94
N PHE A 273 -16.25 7.56 4.54
CA PHE A 273 -17.71 7.46 4.63
C PHE A 273 -18.14 6.09 5.21
N PRO A 274 -17.81 5.79 6.49
CA PRO A 274 -18.02 4.47 7.08
C PRO A 274 -19.50 4.02 7.09
N ARG A 275 -20.45 4.96 7.14
CA ARG A 275 -21.89 4.67 7.04
C ARG A 275 -22.32 4.09 5.69
N LEU A 276 -21.53 4.28 4.63
CA LEU A 276 -21.79 3.76 3.28
C LEU A 276 -20.98 2.48 2.99
N ARG A 277 -20.32 1.89 3.99
CA ARG A 277 -19.56 0.63 3.86
C ARG A 277 -20.27 -0.49 3.08
N PRO A 278 -21.58 -0.78 3.28
CA PRO A 278 -22.27 -1.79 2.49
C PRO A 278 -22.22 -1.51 0.98
N LEU A 279 -22.45 -0.27 0.56
CA LEU A 279 -22.40 0.17 -0.84
C LEU A 279 -21.01 -0.04 -1.46
N TRP A 280 -19.96 0.29 -0.71
CA TRP A 280 -18.57 0.11 -1.14
C TRP A 280 -18.19 -1.36 -1.27
N CYS A 281 -18.62 -2.21 -0.33
CA CYS A 281 -18.43 -3.66 -0.40
C CYS A 281 -19.21 -4.29 -1.57
N THR A 282 -20.44 -3.86 -1.82
CA THR A 282 -21.24 -4.32 -2.97
C THR A 282 -20.54 -4.02 -4.29
N TYR A 283 -19.89 -2.87 -4.44
CA TYR A 283 -19.12 -2.56 -5.65
C TYR A 283 -17.96 -3.54 -5.89
N VAL A 284 -17.20 -3.92 -4.85
CA VAL A 284 -16.11 -4.91 -4.98
C VAL A 284 -16.65 -6.25 -5.46
N LEU A 285 -17.72 -6.76 -4.83
CA LEU A 285 -18.35 -8.03 -5.21
C LEU A 285 -18.95 -7.98 -6.62
N TRP A 286 -19.51 -6.84 -7.03
CA TRP A 286 -20.04 -6.63 -8.37
C TRP A 286 -18.93 -6.61 -9.42
N LEU A 287 -17.79 -5.96 -9.15
CA LEU A 287 -16.63 -6.01 -10.05
C LEU A 287 -16.07 -7.43 -10.16
N TRP A 288 -15.95 -8.15 -9.03
CA TRP A 288 -15.50 -9.55 -9.00
C TRP A 288 -16.36 -10.46 -9.90
N TYR A 289 -17.68 -10.42 -9.69
CA TYR A 289 -18.65 -11.09 -10.57
C TYR A 289 -18.39 -10.75 -12.04
N SER A 290 -18.22 -9.46 -12.34
CA SER A 290 -18.06 -8.96 -13.70
C SER A 290 -16.78 -9.46 -14.37
N THR A 291 -15.66 -9.46 -13.66
CA THR A 291 -14.38 -9.97 -14.19
C THR A 291 -14.37 -11.47 -14.46
N MET A 292 -15.11 -12.25 -13.65
CA MET A 292 -15.29 -13.70 -13.87
C MET A 292 -16.26 -13.97 -15.04
N TYR A 293 -17.43 -13.33 -15.04
CA TYR A 293 -18.45 -13.44 -16.09
C TYR A 293 -17.93 -13.02 -17.48
N LEU A 294 -17.04 -12.00 -17.52
CA LEU A 294 -16.37 -11.56 -18.75
C LEU A 294 -15.06 -12.32 -19.03
N THR A 295 -14.78 -13.42 -18.32
CA THR A 295 -13.66 -14.36 -18.51
C THR A 295 -12.24 -13.76 -18.40
N HIS A 296 -12.06 -12.71 -17.60
CA HIS A 296 -10.75 -12.06 -17.38
C HIS A 296 -10.00 -12.52 -16.14
N HIS A 297 -10.69 -13.01 -15.10
CA HIS A 297 -10.10 -13.39 -13.81
C HIS A 297 -10.76 -14.64 -13.22
N TYR A 298 -9.99 -15.44 -12.48
CA TYR A 298 -10.50 -16.54 -11.65
C TYR A 298 -10.79 -16.03 -10.24
N PHE A 299 -11.62 -16.72 -9.46
CA PHE A 299 -11.95 -16.23 -8.11
C PHE A 299 -10.72 -16.09 -7.19
N ILE A 300 -9.73 -16.99 -7.32
CA ILE A 300 -8.53 -16.96 -6.48
C ILE A 300 -7.65 -15.73 -6.72
N ASP A 301 -7.48 -15.30 -7.97
CA ASP A 301 -6.63 -14.13 -8.28
C ASP A 301 -7.29 -12.81 -7.85
N LEU A 302 -8.63 -12.76 -7.83
CA LEU A 302 -9.42 -11.69 -7.22
C LEU A 302 -9.17 -11.63 -5.71
N VAL A 303 -9.23 -12.76 -5.00
CA VAL A 303 -8.95 -12.84 -3.56
C VAL A 303 -7.54 -12.30 -3.25
N VAL A 304 -6.52 -12.73 -4.00
CA VAL A 304 -5.13 -12.29 -3.76
C VAL A 304 -4.92 -10.81 -4.09
N GLY A 305 -5.60 -10.27 -5.11
CA GLY A 305 -5.63 -8.81 -5.37
C GLY A 305 -6.21 -8.01 -4.20
N SER A 306 -7.29 -8.50 -3.58
CA SER A 306 -7.85 -7.91 -2.37
C SER A 306 -6.90 -8.00 -1.18
N CYS A 307 -6.26 -9.16 -0.95
CA CYS A 307 -5.27 -9.33 0.11
C CYS A 307 -4.11 -8.33 -0.04
N LEU A 308 -3.60 -8.13 -1.25
CA LEU A 308 -2.54 -7.14 -1.54
C LEU A 308 -2.99 -5.71 -1.17
N SER A 309 -4.25 -5.37 -1.44
CA SER A 309 -4.85 -4.08 -1.07
C SER A 309 -4.94 -3.88 0.45
N VAL A 310 -5.45 -4.90 1.14
CA VAL A 310 -5.58 -4.93 2.61
C VAL A 310 -4.20 -4.82 3.25
N THR A 311 -3.17 -5.48 2.70
CA THR A 311 -1.79 -5.34 3.16
C THR A 311 -1.29 -3.89 3.02
N PHE A 312 -1.39 -3.28 1.83
CA PHE A 312 -0.86 -1.92 1.62
C PHE A 312 -1.63 -0.83 2.38
N PHE A 313 -2.96 -0.96 2.51
CA PHE A 313 -3.76 -0.10 3.39
C PHE A 313 -3.42 -0.34 4.87
N GLY A 314 -3.25 -1.62 5.26
CA GLY A 314 -2.85 -2.04 6.60
C GLY A 314 -1.51 -1.44 7.02
N ILE A 315 -0.50 -1.43 6.14
CA ILE A 315 0.80 -0.80 6.39
C ILE A 315 0.62 0.69 6.71
N VAL A 316 -0.20 1.44 5.96
CA VAL A 316 -0.48 2.86 6.24
C VAL A 316 -1.12 3.05 7.63
N LYS A 317 -2.08 2.19 8.00
CA LYS A 317 -2.77 2.25 9.29
C LYS A 317 -1.85 1.88 10.46
N ILE A 318 -1.13 0.76 10.34
CA ILE A 318 -0.25 0.21 11.39
C ILE A 318 1.02 1.05 11.57
N SER A 319 1.49 1.77 10.54
CA SER A 319 2.62 2.70 10.69
C SER A 319 2.28 3.99 11.45
N GLY A 320 1.07 4.14 12.01
CA GLY A 320 0.62 5.37 12.66
C GLY A 320 0.50 6.57 11.71
N HIS A 321 0.43 6.34 10.39
CA HIS A 321 0.47 7.38 9.38
C HIS A 321 -0.92 7.84 8.90
N LEU A 322 -1.98 7.07 9.18
CA LEU A 322 -3.34 7.37 8.73
C LEU A 322 -3.96 8.51 9.56
N PRO A 323 -4.26 9.69 8.99
CA PRO A 323 -4.90 10.78 9.74
C PRO A 323 -6.33 10.41 10.17
N VAL A 324 -6.81 10.88 11.32
CA VAL A 324 -8.20 10.61 11.76
C VAL A 324 -9.19 11.50 10.99
N CYS A 325 -10.27 10.90 10.45
CA CYS A 325 -11.28 11.57 9.63
C CYS A 325 -12.54 11.92 10.44
N ASP A 326 -12.39 12.85 11.37
CA ASP A 326 -13.39 13.34 12.35
C ASP A 326 -14.17 14.62 11.92
N LYS A 327 -13.72 15.34 10.89
CA LYS A 327 -14.32 16.63 10.45
C LYS A 327 -14.93 16.54 9.06
N PHE A 328 -15.73 17.56 8.72
CA PHE A 328 -16.49 17.58 7.48
C PHE A 328 -15.63 17.69 6.21
N CYS A 329 -14.54 18.47 6.22
CA CYS A 329 -13.70 18.63 5.04
C CYS A 329 -12.28 19.07 5.38
N ARG A 330 -11.39 18.99 4.37
CA ARG A 330 -9.99 19.41 4.43
C ARG A 330 -9.76 20.76 5.13
N TRP A 331 -10.61 21.75 4.86
CA TRP A 331 -10.44 23.13 5.36
C TRP A 331 -10.84 23.32 6.83
N SER A 332 -11.62 22.39 7.39
CA SER A 332 -12.01 22.35 8.82
C SER A 332 -10.85 21.91 9.74
N TYR A 333 -9.73 21.43 9.17
CA TYR A 333 -8.55 20.99 9.90
C TYR A 333 -7.54 22.13 10.09
N THR A 334 -7.41 22.63 11.32
CA THR A 334 -6.28 23.47 11.79
C THR A 334 -5.10 22.62 12.26
N SER A 335 -5.40 21.48 12.87
CA SER A 335 -4.51 20.35 13.15
C SER A 335 -5.30 19.05 13.01
N PHE A 336 -4.60 17.92 12.87
CA PHE A 336 -5.11 16.56 12.99
C PHE A 336 -4.09 15.71 13.76
N HIS A 337 -4.57 14.59 14.31
CA HIS A 337 -3.73 13.50 14.80
C HIS A 337 -3.87 12.31 13.86
N CYS A 338 -2.91 11.40 13.88
CA CYS A 338 -3.01 10.12 13.20
C CYS A 338 -3.58 9.05 14.13
N HIS A 339 -4.09 7.97 13.54
CA HIS A 339 -4.52 6.79 14.25
C HIS A 339 -3.32 6.19 15.00
N ASP A 340 -3.41 6.06 16.31
CA ASP A 340 -2.42 5.35 17.11
C ASP A 340 -2.76 3.84 17.10
N PRO A 341 -1.89 2.97 16.55
CA PRO A 341 -2.10 1.53 16.55
C PRO A 341 -2.11 0.92 17.96
N LEU A 342 -1.26 1.42 18.87
CA LEU A 342 -1.09 0.90 20.23
C LEU A 342 -2.23 1.32 21.15
N ALA A 343 -2.82 2.51 20.93
CA ALA A 343 -4.05 2.90 21.61
C ALA A 343 -5.30 2.21 21.04
N SER A 344 -5.21 1.62 19.84
CA SER A 344 -6.30 0.90 19.16
C SER A 344 -6.17 -0.63 19.27
N ASP A 345 -5.22 -1.13 20.07
CA ASP A 345 -4.96 -2.56 20.23
C ASP A 345 -6.04 -3.21 21.13
N PRO A 346 -6.88 -4.12 20.60
CA PRO A 346 -7.92 -4.79 21.38
C PRO A 346 -7.35 -5.83 22.36
N LEU A 347 -6.04 -6.11 22.33
CA LEU A 347 -5.34 -6.99 23.27
C LEU A 347 -4.60 -6.21 24.36
N LYS A 348 -4.64 -4.87 24.33
CA LYS A 348 -4.08 -4.05 25.40
C LYS A 348 -4.92 -4.28 26.67
N PRO A 349 -4.33 -4.73 27.79
CA PRO A 349 -5.08 -4.91 29.02
C PRO A 349 -5.69 -3.58 29.46
N GLU A 350 -6.98 -3.59 29.78
CA GLU A 350 -7.63 -2.41 30.33
C GLU A 350 -7.06 -2.11 31.72
N SER A 351 -7.04 -0.84 32.11
CA SER A 351 -6.61 -0.41 33.45
C SER A 351 -7.64 -0.85 34.50
N GLY A 352 -7.61 -2.13 34.85
CA GLY A 352 -8.62 -2.84 35.62
C GLY A 352 -8.62 -4.37 35.41
N ASP A 353 -7.94 -4.90 34.39
CA ASP A 353 -7.85 -6.35 34.16
C ASP A 353 -7.04 -7.05 35.26
N VAL A 354 -7.74 -7.82 36.12
CA VAL A 354 -7.17 -8.60 37.23
C VAL A 354 -6.21 -9.70 36.74
N PHE A 355 -6.24 -10.04 35.45
CA PHE A 355 -5.34 -10.99 34.79
C PHE A 355 -4.16 -10.33 34.07
N ALA A 356 -4.04 -9.01 34.10
CA ALA A 356 -2.81 -8.33 33.70
C ALA A 356 -1.73 -8.63 34.76
N LEU A 357 -0.98 -9.71 34.56
CA LEU A 357 0.21 -10.02 35.33
C LEU A 357 1.09 -8.77 35.36
N GLY A 358 1.30 -8.24 36.56
CA GLY A 358 2.13 -7.06 36.76
C GLY A 358 3.54 -7.26 36.20
N PRO A 359 4.29 -6.19 35.92
CA PRO A 359 5.67 -6.33 35.50
C PRO A 359 6.41 -7.19 36.51
N PHE A 360 7.06 -8.25 36.06
CA PHE A 360 7.95 -9.05 36.88
C PHE A 360 9.04 -8.11 37.43
N GLU A 361 8.91 -7.71 38.70
CA GLU A 361 10.02 -7.11 39.43
C GLU A 361 11.13 -8.15 39.46
N ASN A 362 12.22 -7.84 38.78
CA ASN A 362 13.41 -8.69 38.80
C ASN A 362 14.15 -8.45 40.13
N SER A 363 13.52 -8.82 41.24
CA SER A 363 14.08 -8.76 42.58
C SER A 363 15.11 -9.88 42.72
N SER A 364 16.35 -9.58 42.35
CA SER A 364 17.50 -10.39 42.71
C SER A 364 17.70 -10.34 44.22
N ASN A 365 16.98 -11.17 44.95
CA ASN A 365 17.33 -11.57 46.31
C ASN A 365 16.99 -13.04 46.49
N THR A 366 18.05 -13.83 46.64
CA THR A 366 17.99 -15.23 47.05
C THR A 366 17.48 -15.33 48.47
N ASP A 367 16.39 -16.07 48.69
CA ASP A 367 16.15 -16.74 49.95
C ASP A 367 15.66 -18.17 49.66
N ALA A 368 16.17 -19.12 50.44
CA ALA A 368 16.15 -20.53 50.08
C ALA A 368 14.76 -21.16 50.22
N PHE A 369 14.34 -21.94 49.21
CA PHE A 369 13.33 -22.96 49.39
C PHE A 369 14.00 -24.33 49.22
N VAL A 370 14.11 -25.05 50.34
CA VAL A 370 14.64 -26.41 50.38
C VAL A 370 13.62 -27.35 49.74
N ILE A 371 14.07 -28.16 48.78
CA ILE A 371 13.35 -29.34 48.32
C ILE A 371 14.28 -30.52 48.60
N ASP A 372 13.87 -31.36 49.56
CA ASP A 372 14.46 -32.68 49.77
C ASP A 372 13.99 -33.59 48.62
N ASP A 373 14.87 -33.83 47.64
CA ASP A 373 14.71 -34.92 46.67
C ASP A 373 15.86 -35.92 46.89
N ASP A 374 15.53 -36.98 47.61
CA ASP A 374 16.36 -38.14 47.92
C ASP A 374 16.32 -39.14 46.75
N GLU A 375 17.35 -39.18 45.90
CA GLU A 375 17.75 -40.40 45.16
C GLU A 375 19.07 -40.25 44.36
N GLY A 376 20.04 -41.13 44.66
CA GLY A 376 20.95 -41.68 43.64
C GLY A 376 22.21 -40.90 43.22
N ASP A 377 23.23 -40.87 44.08
CA ASP A 377 24.63 -40.69 43.64
C ASP A 377 25.34 -42.05 43.59
N ASP A 378 25.83 -42.44 42.41
CA ASP A 378 26.66 -43.63 42.23
C ASP A 378 27.48 -43.52 40.93
N LEU A 379 28.66 -42.89 40.99
CA LEU A 379 29.95 -43.55 40.70
C LEU A 379 31.18 -42.61 40.78
N ASN A 380 32.04 -42.88 41.76
CA ASN A 380 33.51 -42.93 41.67
C ASN A 380 34.34 -41.71 41.20
N ASN A 381 34.93 -41.04 42.20
CA ASN A 381 36.39 -41.07 42.47
C ASN A 381 37.38 -41.04 41.28
N TYR A 382 37.94 -39.86 41.00
CA TYR A 382 39.38 -39.63 40.78
C TYR A 382 39.71 -38.24 41.35
N LEU A 383 40.23 -38.12 42.58
CA LEU A 383 41.65 -38.14 42.97
C LEU A 383 42.52 -37.01 42.38
N ASN A 384 42.94 -36.10 43.28
CA ASN A 384 44.21 -35.36 43.29
C ASN A 384 44.49 -34.32 42.16
N THR A 385 45.24 -33.23 42.38
CA THR A 385 46.13 -32.80 43.50
C THR A 385 45.97 -31.31 43.85
N ASP A 386 46.46 -30.97 45.04
CA ASP A 386 46.70 -29.64 45.62
C ASP A 386 47.49 -28.65 44.74
N ASP A 387 47.31 -27.33 44.99
CA ASP A 387 48.45 -26.46 45.37
C ASP A 387 48.02 -25.12 46.04
N VAL A 388 48.97 -24.43 46.69
CA VAL A 388 48.74 -23.69 47.97
C VAL A 388 49.00 -22.16 47.94
N ILE A 389 47.91 -21.37 48.10
CA ILE A 389 47.74 -20.08 48.86
C ILE A 389 48.66 -18.84 48.49
N PRO A 390 48.69 -17.65 49.20
CA PRO A 390 48.29 -16.35 48.58
C PRO A 390 49.33 -15.20 48.72
N LEU A 391 48.93 -13.93 48.48
CA LEU A 391 49.33 -12.76 49.32
C LEU A 391 48.49 -11.46 49.09
N THR A 392 48.21 -10.79 50.20
CA THR A 392 47.49 -9.51 50.47
C THR A 392 48.35 -8.24 50.21
N ALA A 393 47.91 -6.97 50.24
CA ALA A 393 46.60 -6.25 50.21
C ALA A 393 46.83 -4.70 50.09
N THR A 394 45.76 -3.88 50.29
CA THR A 394 45.71 -2.41 50.54
C THR A 394 45.80 -1.45 49.33
N SER A 395 45.18 -0.25 49.29
CA SER A 395 44.27 0.45 50.25
C SER A 395 43.34 1.51 49.58
N GLU A 396 42.29 1.89 50.33
CA GLU A 396 41.36 3.04 50.17
C GLU A 396 41.93 4.38 50.77
N PRO A 397 41.25 5.57 50.82
CA PRO A 397 39.79 5.83 50.71
C PRO A 397 39.26 7.14 50.03
N THR A 398 37.93 7.13 49.92
CA THR A 398 36.90 8.16 49.65
C THR A 398 36.96 9.44 50.52
N GLN A 399 36.41 10.57 50.03
CA GLN A 399 35.55 11.45 50.87
C GLN A 399 34.61 12.40 50.10
N THR A 400 33.79 13.16 50.85
CA THR A 400 32.37 13.48 50.53
C THR A 400 32.09 14.99 50.43
N GLN A 401 30.89 15.34 49.94
CA GLN A 401 30.33 16.69 49.77
C GLN A 401 30.41 17.63 50.99
N LEU A 402 30.32 18.94 50.74
CA LEU A 402 29.72 19.90 51.67
C LEU A 402 29.04 21.07 50.93
N GLN A 403 27.80 21.37 51.30
CA GLN A 403 27.05 22.54 50.83
C GLN A 403 27.46 23.80 51.61
N THR A 404 27.43 24.96 50.96
CA THR A 404 27.20 26.26 51.63
C THR A 404 26.16 27.07 50.87
N ASN A 405 25.55 28.03 51.56
CA ASN A 405 24.27 28.65 51.24
C ASN A 405 24.37 30.18 51.44
N VAL A 406 23.32 30.93 51.07
CA VAL A 406 22.99 32.29 51.57
C VAL A 406 23.60 33.53 50.85
N LYS A 407 22.73 34.16 50.03
CA LYS A 407 22.38 35.61 49.93
C LYS A 407 23.05 36.63 48.98
N ASP A 408 22.11 37.31 48.31
CA ASP A 408 21.88 38.77 48.23
C ASP A 408 22.48 39.67 47.11
N LYS A 409 21.50 40.19 46.34
CA LYS A 409 21.26 41.60 45.97
C LYS A 409 21.84 42.22 44.69
N HIS A 410 20.86 42.64 43.88
CA HIS A 410 20.77 43.87 43.07
C HIS A 410 21.89 44.20 42.06
N LEU A 411 21.49 44.27 40.79
CA LEU A 411 21.33 45.58 40.14
C LEU A 411 20.20 45.54 39.10
N ALA A 412 19.68 46.71 38.73
CA ALA A 412 18.60 46.88 37.75
C ALA A 412 19.02 47.84 36.62
N THR A 413 18.23 47.83 35.55
CA THR A 413 18.10 48.87 34.50
C THR A 413 19.35 49.31 33.73
N ALA A 414 19.39 48.93 32.44
CA ALA A 414 19.30 49.87 31.33
C ALA A 414 18.59 49.18 30.15
#